data_AF-A0A5K0Y9K6-F1
#
_entry.id   AF-A0A5K0Y9K6-F1
#
_cell.length_a   1.000
_cell.length_b   1.000
_cell.length_c   1.000
_cell.angle_alpha   90.00
_cell.angle_beta   90.00
_cell.angle_gamma   90.00
#
_symmetry.space_group_name_H-M   'P 1'
#
loop_
_entity.id
_entity.type
_entity.pdbx_description
1 polymer ?
#
loop_
_entity_poly.entity_id
_entity_poly.type
_entity_poly.pdbx_seq_one_letter_code
_entity_poly.pdbx_strand_id
1 'polypeptide(L)' 'GFKLKLVGHSLGGATAALLAIMLRKRSKQELGFSPDIVSSVGFGTPPCVSKELAESCTEFVSSV' A
#
# COMPACT_ATOMS: atom_id res chain seq x y z
N GLY A 1 -5.86 -18.30 3.29
CA GLY A 1 -4.64 -17.99 2.52
C GLY A 1 -3.83 -16.91 3.22
N PHE A 2 -2.62 -16.66 2.78
CA PHE A 2 -1.74 -15.62 3.34
C PHE A 2 -2.13 -14.22 2.83
N LYS A 3 -1.77 -13.18 3.60
CA LYS A 3 -1.90 -11.76 3.22
C LYS A 3 -0.50 -11.15 3.13
N LEU A 4 -0.31 -10.18 2.23
CA LEU A 4 0.94 -9.43 2.10
C LEU A 4 0.75 -8.05 2.73
N LYS A 5 1.47 -7.77 3.82
CA LYS A 5 1.41 -6.48 4.52
C LYS A 5 2.76 -5.78 4.45
N LEU A 6 2.78 -4.61 3.83
CA LEU A 6 3.95 -3.73 3.76
C LEU A 6 3.95 -2.78 4.96
N VAL A 7 5.06 -2.64 5.64
CA VAL A 7 5.17 -1.81 6.86
C VAL A 7 6.38 -0.92 6.75
N GLY A 8 6.27 0.32 7.25
CA GLY A 8 7.42 1.22 7.32
C GLY A 8 7.19 2.41 8.25
N HIS A 9 8.28 3.01 8.71
CA HIS A 9 8.28 4.21 9.55
C HIS A 9 8.77 5.43 8.75
N SER A 10 8.20 6.61 9.01
CA SER A 10 8.56 7.86 8.36
C SER A 10 8.53 7.71 6.83
N LEU A 11 9.62 8.05 6.13
CA LEU A 11 9.76 7.84 4.69
C LEU A 11 9.48 6.39 4.26
N GLY A 12 9.88 5.41 5.07
CA GLY A 12 9.61 4.00 4.80
C GLY A 12 8.11 3.68 4.75
N GLY A 13 7.29 4.39 5.54
CA GLY A 13 5.84 4.27 5.48
C GLY A 13 5.27 4.82 4.17
N ALA A 14 5.82 5.92 3.66
CA ALA A 14 5.45 6.47 2.36
C ALA A 14 5.85 5.51 1.22
N THR A 15 7.04 4.92 1.29
CA THR A 15 7.47 3.89 0.34
C THR A 15 6.55 2.66 0.38
N ALA A 16 6.17 2.19 1.58
CA ALA A 16 5.25 1.08 1.74
C ALA A 16 3.86 1.38 1.14
N ALA A 17 3.35 2.60 1.32
CA ALA A 17 2.09 3.05 0.72
C ALA A 17 2.14 3.05 -0.80
N LEU A 18 3.16 3.69 -1.39
CA LEU A 18 3.33 3.73 -2.85
C LEU A 18 3.50 2.33 -3.44
N LEU A 19 4.31 1.47 -2.81
CA LEU A 19 4.49 0.09 -3.28
C LEU A 19 3.18 -0.71 -3.22
N ALA A 20 2.37 -0.55 -2.16
CA ALA A 20 1.06 -1.21 -2.09
C ALA A 20 0.16 -0.77 -3.25
N ILE A 21 0.10 0.54 -3.53
CA ILE A 21 -0.68 1.11 -4.65
C ILE A 21 -0.18 0.56 -5.99
N MET A 22 1.13 0.48 -6.19
CA MET A 22 1.72 -0.03 -7.42
C MET A 22 1.43 -1.53 -7.61
N LEU A 23 1.55 -2.33 -6.56
CA LEU A 23 1.27 -3.77 -6.61
C LEU A 23 -0.22 -4.04 -6.87
N ARG A 24 -1.14 -3.28 -6.26
CA ARG A 24 -2.59 -3.40 -6.50
C ARG A 24 -3.00 -3.11 -7.95
N LYS A 25 -2.19 -2.37 -8.71
CA LYS A 25 -2.42 -2.08 -10.13
C LYS A 25 -1.91 -3.17 -11.08
N ARG A 26 -1.19 -4.18 -10.57
CA ARG A 26 -0.66 -5.29 -11.38
C ARG A 26 -1.67 -6.43 -11.51
N SER A 27 -1.46 -7.27 -12.51
CA SER A 27 -2.27 -8.46 -12.72
C SER A 27 -1.81 -9.64 -11.85
N LYS A 28 -2.72 -10.58 -11.60
CA LYS A 28 -2.38 -11.84 -10.90
C LYS A 28 -1.30 -12.64 -11.62
N GLN A 29 -1.25 -12.54 -12.95
CA GLN A 29 -0.26 -13.22 -13.80
C GLN A 29 1.14 -12.63 -13.59
N GLU A 30 1.28 -11.31 -13.50
CA GLU A 30 2.58 -10.66 -13.23
C GLU A 30 3.08 -10.95 -11.81
N LEU A 31 2.18 -10.98 -10.82
CA LEU A 31 2.56 -11.12 -9.41
C LEU A 31 2.68 -12.58 -8.94
N GLY A 32 1.99 -13.52 -9.59
CA GLY A 32 1.82 -14.89 -9.10
C GLY A 32 0.85 -15.00 -7.91
N PHE A 33 0.24 -13.91 -7.46
CA PHE A 33 -0.76 -13.86 -6.40
C PHE A 33 -1.83 -12.79 -6.68
N SER A 34 -2.98 -12.86 -6.00
CA SER A 34 -4.04 -11.86 -6.17
C SER A 34 -3.59 -10.50 -5.59
N PRO A 35 -3.63 -9.40 -6.36
CA PRO A 35 -3.27 -8.07 -5.87
C PRO A 35 -4.10 -7.60 -4.66
N ASP A 36 -5.31 -8.14 -4.48
CA ASP A 36 -6.24 -7.77 -3.40
C ASP A 36 -5.74 -8.17 -2.01
N ILE A 37 -4.75 -9.07 -1.93
CA ILE A 37 -4.16 -9.48 -0.65
C ILE A 37 -3.12 -8.49 -0.12
N VAL A 38 -2.76 -7.47 -0.90
CA VAL A 38 -1.75 -6.45 -0.56
C VAL A 38 -2.39 -5.35 0.27
N SER A 39 -1.73 -4.99 1.37
CA SER A 39 -2.06 -3.84 2.23
C SER A 39 -0.80 -3.17 2.78
N SER A 40 -0.89 -1.94 3.28
CA SER A 40 0.19 -1.25 3.97
C SER A 40 -0.23 -0.55 5.26
N VAL A 41 0.73 -0.48 6.19
CA VAL A 41 0.63 0.28 7.45
C VAL A 41 1.90 1.11 7.61
N GLY A 42 1.77 2.43 7.67
CA GLY A 42 2.87 3.35 7.90
C GLY A 42 2.84 3.96 9.30
N PHE A 43 3.99 4.23 9.91
CA PHE A 43 4.08 4.91 11.21
C PHE A 43 4.78 6.26 11.06
N GLY A 44 4.16 7.37 11.45
CA GLY A 44 4.72 8.71 11.25
C GLY A 44 4.95 9.03 9.77
N THR A 45 4.08 8.53 8.89
CA THR A 45 4.25 8.59 7.44
C THR A 45 3.95 10.00 6.93
N PRO A 46 4.89 10.66 6.20
CA PRO A 46 4.57 11.93 5.57
C PRO A 46 3.59 11.73 4.41
N PRO A 47 2.78 12.74 4.06
CA PRO A 47 1.95 12.70 2.86
C PRO A 47 2.80 12.41 1.61
N CYS A 48 2.38 11.43 0.81
CA CYS A 48 3.14 10.95 -0.35
C CYS A 48 2.32 10.83 -1.64
N VAL A 49 1.03 11.18 -1.59
CA VAL A 49 0.07 11.14 -2.70
C VAL A 49 -0.92 12.29 -2.56
N SER A 50 -1.72 12.56 -3.60
CA SER A 50 -2.81 13.54 -3.52
C SER A 50 -3.92 13.05 -2.59
N LYS A 51 -4.78 13.97 -2.15
CA LYS A 51 -5.92 13.67 -1.28
C LYS A 51 -6.88 12.67 -1.94
N GLU A 52 -7.20 12.88 -3.21
CA GLU A 52 -8.13 12.04 -3.97
C GLU A 52 -7.60 10.61 -4.09
N LEU A 53 -6.28 10.47 -4.34
CA LEU A 53 -5.65 9.16 -4.40
C LEU A 53 -5.63 8.49 -3.01
N ALA A 54 -5.32 9.24 -1.96
CA ALA A 54 -5.36 8.74 -0.58
C ALA A 54 -6.75 8.21 -0.22
N GLU A 55 -7.81 8.96 -0.51
CA GLU A 55 -9.20 8.57 -0.25
C GLU A 55 -9.58 7.28 -0.98
N SER A 56 -9.17 7.13 -2.24
CA SER A 56 -9.41 5.91 -3.02
C SER A 56 -8.62 4.66 -2.55
N CYS A 57 -7.60 4.85 -1.72
CA CYS A 57 -6.73 3.76 -1.23
C CYS A 57 -7.00 3.37 0.23
N THR A 58 -7.98 3.99 0.89
CA THR A 58 -8.28 3.82 2.32
C THR A 58 -8.58 2.38 2.74
N GLU A 59 -9.05 1.53 1.81
CA GLU A 59 -9.32 0.12 2.09
C GLU A 59 -8.05 -0.72 2.35
N PHE A 60 -6.89 -0.27 1.87
CA PHE A 60 -5.66 -1.07 1.92
C PHE A 60 -4.39 -0.31 2.30
N VAL A 61 -4.42 1.02 2.37
CA VAL A 61 -3.34 1.86 2.88
C VAL A 61 -3.80 2.52 4.16
N SER A 62 -3.00 2.41 5.23
CA SER A 62 -3.27 3.05 6.51
C SER A 62 -1.98 3.62 7.10
N SER A 63 -2.11 4.67 7.90
CA SER A 63 -1.00 5.24 8.67
C SER A 63 -1.42 5.50 10.11
N VAL A 64 -0.47 5.34 11.03
CA VAL A 64 -0.57 5.59 12.47
C VAL A 64 0.35 6.74 12.85
#